data_AF-A0A2X1Q2J5-F1
#
_entry.id   AF-A0A2X1Q2J5-F1
#
_cell.length_a   1.000
_cell.length_b   1.000
_cell.length_c   1.000
_cell.angle_alpha   90.00
_cell.angle_beta   90.00
_cell.angle_gamma   90.00
#
_symmetry.space_group_name_H-M   'P 1'
#
loop_
_entity.id
_entity.type
_entity.pdbx_description
1 polymer ?
#
loop_
_entity_poly.entity_id
_entity_poly.type
_entity_poly.pdbx_seq_one_letter_code
_entity_poly.pdbx_strand_id
1 'polypeptide(L)'
;MIHREFGVNHIDELTPKQVAEAMEYLAGKVLEGELLPKDNNPIPFSPAMPSRGAGRTMLYIDEKGVVQGSYPLAEDQVVMSFDGFVNYFRKKGWIVSPRDEVAKGLLGAVDSLQ
;
A
#
# COMPACT_ATOMS: atom_id res chain seq x y z
N MET A 1 -6.98 -11.78 19.19
CA MET A 1 -7.19 -12.57 17.97
C MET A 1 -6.59 -13.96 18.10
N ILE A 2 -5.31 -14.14 18.49
CA ILE A 2 -4.76 -15.48 18.79
C ILE A 2 -5.37 -16.10 20.06
N HIS A 3 -5.49 -15.32 21.14
CA HIS A 3 -6.03 -15.78 22.42
C HIS A 3 -7.44 -16.42 22.28
N ARG A 4 -8.30 -15.93 21.38
CA ARG A 4 -9.64 -16.50 21.14
C ARG A 4 -9.61 -17.89 20.50
N GLU A 5 -8.67 -18.14 19.59
CA GLU A 5 -8.52 -19.45 18.92
C GLU A 5 -8.07 -20.55 19.90
N PHE A 6 -7.33 -20.15 20.95
CA PHE A 6 -6.88 -21.05 22.01
C PHE A 6 -7.75 -20.98 23.26
N GLY A 7 -8.91 -20.32 23.18
CA GLY A 7 -9.91 -20.27 24.26
C GLY A 7 -9.51 -19.46 25.49
N VAL A 8 -8.53 -18.55 25.36
CA VAL A 8 -8.03 -17.70 26.45
C VAL A 8 -8.39 -16.22 26.24
N ASN A 9 -8.47 -15.45 27.33
CA ASN A 9 -8.89 -14.05 27.25
C ASN A 9 -7.73 -13.14 26.85
N HIS A 10 -6.52 -13.46 27.34
CA HIS A 10 -5.29 -12.73 27.06
C HIS A 10 -4.18 -13.67 26.58
N ILE A 11 -3.24 -13.12 25.80
CA ILE A 11 -2.12 -13.91 25.22
C ILE A 11 -1.17 -14.45 26.30
N ASP A 12 -1.12 -13.79 27.45
CA ASP A 12 -0.26 -14.15 28.58
C ASP A 12 -0.78 -15.37 29.36
N GLU A 13 -2.01 -15.82 29.08
CA GLU A 13 -2.63 -17.00 29.67
C GLU A 13 -2.34 -18.28 28.88
N LEU A 14 -1.61 -18.18 27.76
CA LEU A 14 -1.22 -19.34 26.96
C LEU A 14 -0.21 -20.20 27.73
N THR A 15 -0.51 -21.48 27.88
CA THR A 15 0.46 -22.44 28.40
C THR A 15 1.65 -22.56 27.44
N PRO A 16 2.85 -22.98 27.91
CA PRO A 16 4.03 -23.09 27.05
C PRO A 16 3.82 -23.95 25.79
N LYS A 17 2.94 -24.95 25.88
CA LYS A 17 2.54 -25.79 24.74
C LYS A 17 1.66 -25.04 23.74
N GLN A 18 0.69 -24.27 24.21
CA GLN A 18 -0.17 -23.43 23.37
C GLN A 18 0.59 -22.27 22.74
N VAL A 19 1.65 -21.77 23.37
CA VAL A 19 2.54 -20.77 22.77
C VAL A 19 3.23 -21.33 21.53
N ALA A 20 3.75 -22.57 21.61
CA ALA A 20 4.38 -23.22 20.45
C ALA A 20 3.38 -23.46 19.31
N GLU A 21 2.17 -23.95 19.64
CA GLU A 21 1.09 -24.15 18.66
C GLU A 21 0.61 -22.82 18.05
N ALA A 22 0.53 -21.75 18.84
CA ALA A 22 0.17 -20.42 18.35
C ALA A 22 1.24 -19.83 17.42
N MET A 23 2.53 -20.06 17.71
CA MET A 23 3.64 -19.66 16.84
C MET A 23 3.63 -20.41 15.51
N GLU A 24 3.33 -21.71 15.53
CA GLU A 24 3.18 -22.53 14.32
C GLU A 24 1.96 -22.10 13.49
N TYR A 25 0.83 -21.80 14.15
CA TYR A 25 -0.37 -21.25 13.52
C TYR A 25 -0.09 -19.89 12.85
N LEU A 26 0.64 -19.00 13.52
CA LEU A 26 1.10 -17.75 12.93
C LEU A 26 2.04 -17.98 11.75
N ALA A 27 3.00 -18.90 11.87
CA ALA A 27 3.92 -19.21 10.78
C ALA A 27 3.19 -19.72 9.54
N GLY A 28 2.17 -20.58 9.73
CA GLY A 28 1.30 -21.07 8.65
C GLY A 28 0.51 -19.95 7.97
N LYS A 29 -0.07 -19.03 8.75
CA LYS A 29 -0.79 -17.84 8.24
C LYS A 29 0.12 -16.82 7.55
N VAL A 30 1.35 -16.63 8.05
CA VAL A 30 2.34 -15.69 7.50
C VAL A 30 2.90 -16.18 6.16
N LEU A 31 3.01 -17.51 5.96
CA LEU A 31 3.39 -18.11 4.68
C LEU A 31 2.36 -17.88 3.57
N GLU A 32 1.09 -17.60 3.92
CA GLU A 32 0.03 -17.23 2.97
C GLU A 32 -0.04 -15.71 2.70
N GLY A 33 0.79 -14.90 3.38
CA GLY A 33 1.01 -13.50 3.02
C GLY A 33 -0.16 -12.53 3.28
N GLU A 34 -1.11 -12.86 4.16
CA GLU A 34 -2.13 -11.90 4.56
C GLU A 34 -1.58 -10.91 5.59
N LEU A 35 -1.46 -9.64 5.17
CA LEU A 35 -1.15 -8.51 6.06
C LEU A 35 -2.34 -8.30 7.01
N LEU A 36 -2.12 -8.50 8.30
CA LEU A 36 -3.10 -8.17 9.33
C LEU A 36 -2.96 -6.69 9.71
N PRO A 37 -3.95 -5.81 9.38
CA PRO A 37 -3.90 -4.42 9.79
C PRO A 37 -4.00 -4.31 11.31
N LYS A 38 -3.16 -3.45 11.89
CA LYS A 38 -3.05 -3.28 13.35
C LYS A 38 -4.26 -2.56 13.96
N ASP A 39 -5.04 -1.82 13.15
CA ASP A 39 -6.13 -0.99 13.63
C ASP A 39 -7.33 -1.00 12.65
N ASN A 40 -8.53 -1.19 13.19
CA ASN A 40 -9.83 -1.19 12.51
C ASN A 40 -10.28 0.21 12.03
N ASN A 41 -9.35 1.12 11.72
CA ASN A 41 -9.76 2.39 11.15
C ASN A 41 -10.11 2.14 9.68
N PRO A 42 -11.37 2.37 9.24
CA PRO A 42 -11.75 2.13 7.86
C PRO A 42 -10.98 3.13 6.99
N ILE A 43 -9.93 2.65 6.34
CA ILE A 43 -9.37 3.34 5.18
C ILE A 43 -10.51 3.34 4.16
N PRO A 44 -11.04 4.52 3.75
CA PRO A 44 -12.07 4.53 2.74
C PRO A 44 -11.46 4.03 1.43
N PHE A 45 -12.26 3.27 0.68
CA PHE A 45 -12.03 2.73 -0.66
C PHE A 45 -11.64 1.24 -0.75
N SER A 46 -12.41 0.56 -1.59
CA SER A 46 -12.89 -0.84 -1.52
C SER A 46 -12.34 -1.67 -2.71
N PRO A 47 -12.93 -2.82 -3.09
CA PRO A 47 -12.75 -4.17 -2.58
C PRO A 47 -12.14 -5.06 -3.69
N ALA A 48 -10.83 -5.14 -3.77
CA ALA A 48 -10.19 -6.20 -4.55
C ALA A 48 -8.78 -6.35 -4.00
N MET A 49 -8.64 -7.08 -2.89
CA MET A 49 -7.34 -7.67 -2.62
C MET A 49 -7.07 -8.63 -3.78
N PRO A 50 -6.06 -8.39 -4.63
CA PRO A 50 -5.64 -9.42 -5.56
C PRO A 50 -5.13 -10.57 -4.69
N SER A 51 -5.84 -11.70 -4.69
CA SER A 51 -5.44 -12.93 -4.00
C SER A 51 -4.07 -13.47 -4.47
N ARG A 52 -3.52 -12.86 -5.53
CA ARG A 52 -2.16 -13.01 -6.03
C ARG A 52 -1.62 -11.64 -6.43
N GLY A 53 -1.10 -10.88 -5.47
CA GLY A 53 -0.21 -9.75 -5.74
C GLY A 53 1.25 -10.19 -5.69
N ALA A 54 2.16 -9.46 -6.34
CA ALA A 54 3.61 -9.74 -6.40
C ALA A 54 4.35 -9.75 -5.03
N GLY A 55 3.63 -9.82 -3.90
CA GLY A 55 4.19 -9.67 -2.55
C GLY A 55 4.70 -8.25 -2.26
N ARG A 56 4.28 -7.24 -3.04
CA ARG A 56 4.73 -5.85 -2.89
C ARG A 56 3.66 -4.99 -2.23
N THR A 57 4.05 -4.15 -1.28
CA THR A 57 3.17 -3.22 -0.57
C THR A 57 3.84 -1.85 -0.47
N MET A 58 3.09 -0.80 -0.80
CA MET A 58 3.47 0.59 -0.52
C MET A 58 3.12 0.93 0.92
N LEU A 59 4.04 1.56 1.64
CA LEU A 59 3.82 2.07 2.99
C LEU A 59 3.79 3.60 2.95
N TYR A 60 2.79 4.18 3.61
CA TYR A 60 2.73 5.62 3.87
C TYR A 60 3.39 5.87 5.22
N ILE A 61 4.42 6.70 5.23
CA ILE A 61 5.23 6.99 6.42
C ILE A 61 5.20 8.49 6.66
N ASP A 62 5.00 8.90 7.91
CA ASP A 62 5.09 10.31 8.29
C ASP A 62 6.54 10.80 8.45
N GLU A 63 6.70 12.10 8.74
CA GLU A 63 8.00 12.74 8.94
C GLU A 63 8.83 12.14 10.10
N LYS A 64 8.20 11.39 11.00
CA LYS A 64 8.85 10.75 12.16
C LYS A 64 9.18 9.28 11.89
N GLY A 65 8.90 8.76 10.70
CA GLY A 65 9.14 7.37 10.35
C GLY A 65 8.02 6.41 10.78
N VAL A 66 6.86 6.93 11.23
CA VAL A 66 5.74 6.08 11.67
C VAL A 66 4.89 5.69 10.47
N VAL A 67 4.55 4.41 10.36
CA VAL A 67 3.66 3.89 9.32
C VAL A 67 2.23 4.36 9.59
N GLN A 68 1.71 5.17 8.67
CA GLN A 68 0.35 5.72 8.68
C GLN A 68 -0.63 4.86 7.87
N GLY A 69 -0.14 4.00 6.98
CA GLY A 69 -0.97 3.10 6.21
C GLY A 69 -0.18 2.24 5.24
N SER A 70 -0.88 1.27 4.62
CA SER A 70 -0.32 0.38 3.62
C SER A 70 -1.27 0.21 2.43
N TYR A 71 -0.71 -0.02 1.25
CA TYR A 71 -1.44 -0.30 0.03
C TYR A 71 -0.76 -1.44 -0.76
N PRO A 72 -1.40 -2.61 -0.92
CA PRO A 72 -0.84 -3.70 -1.70
C PRO A 72 -0.80 -3.33 -3.18
N LEU A 73 0.31 -3.65 -3.86
CA LEU A 73 0.51 -3.32 -5.26
C LEU A 73 0.21 -4.54 -6.14
N ALA A 74 -0.55 -4.32 -7.21
CA ALA A 74 -0.72 -5.30 -8.28
C ALA A 74 0.60 -5.50 -9.06
N GLU A 75 0.67 -6.55 -9.88
CA GLU A 75 1.87 -6.88 -10.67
C GLU A 75 2.21 -5.78 -11.70
N ASP A 76 1.18 -5.17 -12.29
CA ASP A 76 1.28 -4.13 -13.30
C ASP A 76 1.46 -2.72 -12.72
N GLN A 77 1.33 -2.57 -11.40
CA GLN A 77 1.57 -1.31 -10.72
C GLN A 77 3.06 -1.10 -10.42
N VAL A 78 3.52 0.13 -10.61
CA VAL A 78 4.91 0.56 -10.38
C VAL A 78 4.93 1.77 -9.47
N VAL A 79 5.87 1.77 -8.51
CA VAL A 79 6.13 2.89 -7.62
C VAL A 79 7.42 3.57 -8.05
N MET A 80 7.39 4.89 -8.13
CA MET A 80 8.55 5.71 -8.44
C MET A 80 8.40 7.10 -7.83
N SER A 81 9.51 7.81 -7.68
CA SER A 81 9.46 9.24 -7.36
C SER A 81 8.77 10.00 -8.49
N PHE A 82 8.29 11.21 -8.19
CA PHE A 82 7.73 12.09 -9.20
C PHE A 82 8.72 12.36 -10.35
N ASP A 83 10.00 12.61 -10.03
CA ASP A 83 11.04 12.78 -11.05
C ASP A 83 11.25 11.52 -11.89
N GLY A 84 11.17 10.34 -11.27
CA GLY A 84 11.21 9.06 -11.97
C GLY A 84 10.05 8.93 -12.97
N PHE A 85 8.85 9.30 -12.55
CA PHE A 85 7.65 9.33 -13.38
C PHE A 85 7.83 10.27 -14.58
N VAL A 86 8.20 11.53 -14.34
CA VAL A 86 8.40 12.52 -15.39
C VAL A 86 9.45 12.03 -16.41
N ASN A 87 10.59 11.53 -15.93
CA ASN A 87 11.67 11.06 -16.79
C ASN A 87 11.28 9.84 -17.62
N TYR A 88 10.55 8.89 -17.04
CA TYR A 88 10.10 7.68 -17.73
C TYR A 88 9.20 8.03 -18.93
N PHE A 89 8.20 8.88 -18.71
CA PHE A 89 7.24 9.24 -19.75
C PHE A 89 7.84 10.16 -20.82
N ARG A 90 8.68 11.13 -20.44
CA ARG A 90 9.40 11.97 -21.41
C ARG A 90 10.27 11.16 -22.37
N LYS A 91 10.98 10.13 -21.87
CA LYS A 91 11.77 9.21 -22.71
C LYS A 91 10.92 8.44 -23.72
N LYS A 92 9.64 8.25 -23.43
CA LYS A 92 8.67 7.61 -24.34
C LYS A 92 7.99 8.61 -25.28
N GLY A 93 8.44 9.85 -25.33
CA GLY A 93 7.89 10.90 -26.20
C GLY A 93 6.65 11.58 -25.65
N TRP A 94 6.30 11.36 -24.38
CA TRP A 94 5.15 12.03 -23.76
C TRP A 94 5.55 13.40 -23.20
N ILE A 95 4.64 14.37 -23.30
CA ILE A 95 4.75 15.64 -22.58
C ILE A 95 4.10 15.47 -21.22
N VAL A 96 4.88 15.71 -20.16
CA VAL A 96 4.42 15.68 -18.77
C VAL A 96 4.65 17.06 -18.18
N SER A 97 3.56 17.70 -17.74
CA SER A 97 3.55 19.02 -17.11
C SER A 97 2.40 19.09 -16.09
N PRO A 98 2.56 19.87 -14.99
CA PRO A 98 1.48 20.19 -14.07
C PRO A 98 0.22 20.70 -14.78
N ARG A 99 -0.95 20.31 -14.27
CA ARG A 99 -2.24 20.60 -14.91
C ARG A 99 -2.48 22.10 -15.13
N ASP A 100 -2.04 22.92 -14.19
CA ASP A 100 -2.16 24.38 -14.22
C ASP A 100 -1.22 25.03 -15.24
N GLU A 101 -0.04 24.47 -15.47
CA GLU A 101 0.88 24.91 -16.52
C GLU A 101 0.32 24.60 -17.92
N VAL A 102 -0.23 23.39 -18.12
CA VAL A 102 -0.86 23.00 -19.40
C VAL A 102 -2.05 23.90 -19.72
N ALA A 103 -2.89 24.20 -18.73
CA ALA A 103 -4.05 25.08 -18.91
C ALA A 103 -3.63 26.48 -19.35
N LYS A 104 -2.60 27.07 -18.72
CA LYS A 104 -2.07 28.39 -19.10
C LYS A 104 -1.44 28.40 -20.48
N GLY A 105 -0.66 27.37 -20.81
CA GLY A 105 0.01 27.25 -22.11
C GLY A 105 -0.97 27.12 -23.28
N LEU A 106 -2.04 26.34 -23.10
CA LEU A 106 -3.07 26.17 -24.14
C LEU A 106 -3.95 27.42 -24.29
N LEU A 107 -4.35 28.06 -23.20
CA LEU A 107 -5.14 29.30 -23.25
C LEU A 107 -4.34 30.44 -23.92
N GLY A 108 -3.06 30.61 -23.56
CA GLY A 108 -2.20 31.62 -24.19
C GLY A 108 -1.91 31.37 -25.67
N ALA A 109 -1.83 30.10 -26.09
CA ALA A 109 -1.64 29.75 -27.50
C ALA A 109 -2.88 30.09 -28.37
N VAL A 110 -4.08 29.92 -27.82
CA VAL A 110 -5.33 30.27 -28.51
C VAL A 110 -5.48 31.78 -28.67
N ASP A 111 -5.09 32.57 -27.67
CA ASP A 111 -5.10 34.05 -27.75
C ASP A 111 -4.09 34.60 -28.77
N SER A 112 -2.98 33.91 -28.99
CA SER A 112 -1.96 34.32 -29.98
C SER A 112 -2.31 34.00 -31.45
N LEU A 113 -3.43 33.31 -31.67
CA LEU A 113 -3.95 32.93 -33.00
C LEU A 113 -5.14 33.78 -33.45
N GLN A 114 -5.55 34.78 -32.66
CA GLN A 114 -6.54 35.81 -33.03
C GLN A 114 -5.87 37.11 -33.44
#